data_AF-A0A3D5PJ33-F1
#
_entry.id   AF-A0A3D5PJ33-F1
#
_cell.length_a   1.000
_cell.length_b   1.000
_cell.length_c   1.000
_cell.angle_alpha   90.00
_cell.angle_beta   90.00
_cell.angle_gamma   90.00
#
_symmetry.space_group_name_H-M   'P 1'
#
loop_
_entity.id
_entity.type
_entity.pdbx_description
1 polymer ?
#
loop_
_entity_poly.entity_id
_entity_poly.type
_entity_poly.pdbx_seq_one_letter_code
_entity_poly.pdbx_strand_id
1 'polypeptide(L)' 'ALYGALGSTLKTRFKGWRVAIITTDSDLARTSGLPFNNTSAPIPHGGLKVRLHQTKALS' A
#
# COMPACT_ATOMS: atom_id res chain seq x y z
N ALA A 1 10.36 7.87 6.94
CA ALA A 1 10.40 7.19 8.25
C ALA A 1 9.03 6.59 8.64
N LEU A 2 7.97 7.40 8.73
CA LEU A 2 6.63 6.95 9.16
C LEU A 2 6.06 5.75 8.35
N TYR A 3 6.04 5.84 7.02
CA TYR A 3 5.46 4.77 6.17
C TYR A 3 6.24 3.45 6.23
N GLY A 4 7.57 3.52 6.37
CA GLY A 4 8.41 2.34 6.57
C GLY A 4 8.13 1.63 7.91
N ALA A 5 7.91 2.39 8.99
CA ALA A 5 7.54 1.84 10.29
C ALA A 5 6.15 1.16 10.25
N LEU A 6 5.20 1.76 9.53
CA LEU A 6 3.88 1.16 9.29
C LEU A 6 4.01 -0.19 8.59
N GLY A 7 4.72 -0.25 7.46
CA GLY A 7 4.86 -1.49 6.69
C GLY A 7 5.62 -2.59 7.45
N SER A 8 6.61 -2.23 8.27
CA SER A 8 7.28 -3.17 9.18
C SER A 8 6.31 -3.77 10.20
N THR A 9 5.50 -2.91 10.84
CA THR A 9 4.49 -3.35 11.82
C THR A 9 3.46 -4.29 11.18
N LEU A 10 2.95 -3.95 9.98
CA LEU A 10 1.97 -4.75 9.27
C LEU A 10 2.51 -6.14 8.90
N LYS A 11 3.73 -6.22 8.36
CA LYS A 11 4.40 -7.52 8.07
C LYS A 11 4.63 -8.35 9.33
N THR A 12 4.97 -7.71 10.44
CA THR A 12 5.35 -8.43 11.67
C THR A 12 4.12 -8.92 12.45
N ARG A 13 3.05 -8.13 12.47
CA ARG A 13 1.91 -8.35 13.38
C ARG A 13 0.65 -8.88 12.68
N PHE A 14 0.55 -8.76 11.36
CA PHE A 14 -0.67 -9.08 10.60
C PHE A 14 -0.42 -10.14 9.52
N LYS A 15 0.24 -11.24 9.91
CA LYS A 15 0.41 -12.40 9.03
C LYS A 15 -0.95 -12.97 8.64
N GLY A 16 -1.09 -13.36 7.37
CA GLY A 16 -2.34 -13.82 6.76
C GLY A 16 -3.26 -12.71 6.28
N TRP A 17 -3.00 -11.44 6.62
CA TRP A 17 -3.85 -10.32 6.21
C TRP A 17 -3.49 -9.80 4.82
N ARG A 18 -4.50 -9.35 4.08
CA ARG A 18 -4.31 -8.56 2.85
C ARG A 18 -4.34 -7.09 3.22
N VAL A 19 -3.39 -6.31 2.69
CA VAL A 19 -3.28 -4.87 2.97
C VAL A 19 -3.44 -4.08 1.68
N ALA A 20 -4.11 -2.93 1.80
CA ALA A 20 -4.32 -1.97 0.73
C ALA A 20 -3.89 -0.57 1.16
N ILE A 21 -3.25 0.19 0.26
CA ILE A 21 -3.01 1.63 0.40
C ILE A 21 -3.63 2.35 -0.80
N ILE A 22 -4.39 3.42 -0.54
CA ILE A 22 -4.93 4.31 -1.57
C ILE A 22 -4.20 5.65 -1.48
N THR A 23 -3.56 6.07 -2.57
CA THR A 23 -2.74 7.29 -2.59
C THR A 23 -2.58 7.83 -4.01
N THR A 24 -2.36 9.13 -4.15
CA THR A 24 -1.88 9.75 -5.40
C THR A 24 -0.37 9.63 -5.57
N ASP A 25 0.35 9.38 -4.47
CA ASP A 25 1.81 9.29 -4.42
C ASP A 25 2.25 7.82 -4.33
N SER A 26 2.82 7.32 -5.43
CA SER A 26 3.33 5.94 -5.51
C SER A 26 4.63 5.73 -4.72
N ASP A 27 5.37 6.80 -4.42
CA ASP A 27 6.61 6.72 -3.65
C ASP A 27 6.31 6.50 -2.17
N LEU A 28 5.26 7.14 -1.66
CA LEU A 28 4.71 6.85 -0.33
C LEU A 28 4.40 5.35 -0.18
N ALA A 29 3.66 4.76 -1.14
CA ALA A 29 3.35 3.34 -1.11
C ALA A 29 4.64 2.49 -1.11
N ARG A 30 5.59 2.81 -2.01
CA ARG A 30 6.88 2.11 -2.09
C ARG A 30 7.69 2.18 -0.79
N THR A 31 7.72 3.32 -0.12
CA THR A 31 8.47 3.50 1.14
C THR A 31 7.92 2.66 2.31
N SER A 32 6.69 2.15 2.20
CA SER A 32 6.17 1.18 3.18
C SER A 32 6.89 -0.17 3.14
N GLY A 33 7.52 -0.53 2.01
CA GLY A 33 8.18 -1.83 1.84
C GLY A 33 7.22 -3.02 1.94
N LEU A 34 5.92 -2.80 1.72
CA LEU A 34 4.92 -3.86 1.59
C LEU A 34 5.00 -4.50 0.20
N PRO A 35 4.79 -5.83 0.07
CA PRO A 35 4.91 -6.55 -1.20
C PRO A 35 3.65 -6.38 -2.06
N PHE A 36 3.41 -5.17 -2.56
CA PHE A 36 2.31 -4.90 -3.46
C PHE A 36 2.49 -5.68 -4.78
N ASN A 37 1.49 -6.46 -5.17
CA ASN A 37 1.48 -7.23 -6.42
C ASN A 37 0.38 -6.79 -7.39
N ASN A 38 -0.53 -5.94 -6.92
CA ASN A 38 -1.52 -5.32 -7.76
C ASN A 38 -1.53 -3.81 -7.50
N THR A 39 -1.50 -3.02 -8.56
CA THR A 39 -1.74 -1.59 -8.50
C THR A 39 -2.81 -1.26 -9.54
N SER A 40 -3.89 -0.61 -9.11
CA SER A 40 -4.99 -0.26 -10.00
C SER A 40 -4.58 0.75 -11.08
N ALA A 41 -5.38 0.83 -12.14
CA ALA A 41 -5.44 2.04 -12.96
C ALA A 41 -5.77 3.28 -12.09
N PRO A 42 -5.42 4.50 -12.53
CA PRO A 42 -5.80 5.71 -11.81
C PRO A 42 -7.32 5.82 -11.69
N ILE A 43 -7.82 6.05 -10.47
CA ILE A 43 -9.22 6.22 -10.14
C ILE A 43 -9.47 7.72 -9.90
N PRO A 44 -10.43 8.34 -10.61
CA PRO A 44 -10.82 9.72 -10.35
C PRO A 44 -11.37 9.88 -8.92
N HIS A 45 -10.84 10.85 -8.18
CA HIS A 45 -11.28 11.16 -6.83
C HIS A 45 -11.26 12.68 -6.63
N GLY A 46 -12.26 13.37 -7.19
CA GLY A 46 -12.45 14.82 -7.02
C GLY A 46 -11.29 15.67 -7.53
N GLY A 47 -10.82 15.42 -8.76
CA GLY A 47 -9.67 16.12 -9.36
C GLY A 47 -8.32 15.45 -9.08
N LEU A 48 -8.27 14.52 -8.12
CA LEU A 48 -7.12 13.65 -7.92
C LEU A 48 -7.24 12.36 -8.74
N LYS A 49 -6.09 11.78 -9.06
CA LYS A 49 -5.97 10.46 -9.69
C LYS A 49 -5.30 9.52 -8.70
N VAL A 50 -6.10 8.89 -7.83
CA VAL A 50 -5.59 7.96 -6.82
C VAL A 50 -5.32 6.59 -7.43
N ARG A 51 -4.43 5.82 -6.82
CA ARG A 51 -4.22 4.41 -7.13
C ARG A 51 -4.41 3.58 -5.87
N LEU A 52 -4.90 2.37 -6.05
CA LEU A 52 -5.00 1.35 -5.03
C LEU A 52 -3.84 0.37 -5.20
N HIS A 53 -2.96 0.29 -4.20
CA HIS A 53 -1.87 -0.68 -4.12
C HIS A 53 -2.25 -1.80 -3.16
N GLN A 54 -2.24 -3.05 -3.62
CA GLN A 54 -2.70 -4.20 -2.86
C GLN A 54 -1.66 -5.30 -2.78
N THR A 55 -1.53 -5.87 -1.59
CA THR A 55 -0.74 -7.08 -1.36
C THR A 55 -1.63 -8.32 -1.50
N LYS A 56 -0.98 -9.48 -1.65
CA LYS A 56 -1.59 -10.77 -1.29
C LYS A 56 -1.64 -10.84 0.25
N ALA A 57 -2.07 -11.97 0.79
CA ALA A 57 -1.91 -12.20 2.23
C ALA A 57 -0.42 -12.07 2.61
N LEU A 58 -0.12 -11.33 3.67
CA LEU A 58 1.23 -11.19 4.20
C LEU A 58 1.70 -12.51 4.81
N SER A 59 2.97 -12.84 4.61
CA SER A 59 3.63 -14.04 5.14
C SER A 59 4.17 -13.85 6.56
#